data_AF-U5CWF3-F1
#
_entry.id   AF-U5CWF3-F1
#
_cell.length_a   1.000
_cell.length_b   1.000
_cell.length_c   1.000
_cell.angle_alpha   90.00
_cell.angle_beta   90.00
_cell.angle_gamma   90.00
#
_symmetry.space_group_name_H-M   'P 1'
#
loop_
_entity.id
_entity.type
_entity.pdbx_description
1 polymer ?
#
loop_
_entity_poly.entity_id
_entity_poly.type
_entity_poly.pdbx_seq_one_letter_code
_entity_poly.pdbx_strand_id
1 'polypeptide(L)'
;MFVGHLGQLSLAGAAMAATFASIVGFSFLIGMGSALDTLCGQAYGAKQYHMLSVHMQRSMIVLLLMSIPLAFILAFTCNILAAMGQDREISKEAGIYARWMIPGLFAFALLQSFTRFMQAQSIVIPLMASSGVTTLCHLILCWFLVFKSGLGSKGAALATSISYWINVVLLALYIKISTACKETWTGLSMEALQDLGHFLRIGIPSTVMACLETWSFDMIVILSGLLPNPKLETSVLSISLDIYALAYMIPSGLSGAIR
;
A
#
# COMPACT_ATOMS: atom_id res chain seq x y z
N MET A 1 0.48 -14.54 10.32
CA MET A 1 0.08 -14.75 8.91
C MET A 1 -0.70 -16.06 8.73
N PHE A 2 -1.85 -16.04 8.05
CA PHE A 2 -2.62 -17.26 7.72
C PHE A 2 -1.80 -18.26 6.89
N VAL A 3 -1.02 -17.75 5.93
CA VAL A 3 -0.15 -18.52 5.02
C VAL A 3 0.89 -19.38 5.76
N GLY A 4 1.28 -19.02 6.98
CA GLY A 4 2.22 -19.81 7.80
C GLY A 4 1.73 -21.24 8.10
N HIS A 5 0.41 -21.44 8.14
CA HIS A 5 -0.18 -22.76 8.35
C HIS A 5 -0.12 -23.65 7.09
N LEU A 6 0.26 -23.10 5.93
CA LEU A 6 0.45 -23.83 4.68
C LEU A 6 1.89 -24.36 4.51
N GLY A 7 2.76 -24.11 5.48
CA GLY A 7 4.16 -24.56 5.48
C GLY A 7 5.18 -23.46 5.20
N GLN A 8 6.44 -23.78 5.47
CA GLN A 8 7.56 -22.83 5.44
C GLN A 8 7.80 -22.21 4.05
N LEU A 9 7.65 -23.00 2.97
CA LEU A 9 7.83 -22.48 1.61
C LEU A 9 6.77 -21.42 1.26
N SER A 10 5.51 -21.68 1.59
CA SER A 10 4.41 -20.72 1.38
C SER A 10 4.62 -19.43 2.19
N LEU A 11 5.08 -19.56 3.43
CA LEU A 11 5.40 -18.42 4.29
C LEU A 11 6.55 -17.59 3.74
N ALA A 12 7.68 -18.23 3.42
CA ALA A 12 8.86 -17.56 2.87
C ALA A 12 8.55 -16.90 1.51
N GLY A 13 7.82 -17.58 0.62
CA GLY A 13 7.40 -17.02 -0.67
C GLY A 13 6.48 -15.81 -0.52
N ALA A 14 5.47 -15.88 0.37
CA ALA A 14 4.58 -14.76 0.64
C ALA A 14 5.31 -13.57 1.28
N ALA A 15 6.21 -13.83 2.24
CA ALA A 15 7.04 -12.82 2.86
C ALA A 15 7.94 -12.13 1.82
N MET A 16 8.67 -12.89 1.00
CA MET A 16 9.51 -12.35 -0.08
C MET A 16 8.71 -11.53 -1.08
N ALA A 17 7.51 -11.98 -1.47
CA ALA A 17 6.65 -11.22 -2.36
C ALA A 17 6.14 -9.91 -1.73
N ALA A 18 5.73 -9.95 -0.47
CA ALA A 18 5.27 -8.77 0.26
C ALA A 18 6.39 -7.75 0.42
N THR A 19 7.59 -8.18 0.83
CA THR A 19 8.78 -7.33 0.92
C THR A 19 9.15 -6.74 -0.44
N PHE A 20 9.22 -7.58 -1.49
CA PHE A 20 9.56 -7.09 -2.82
C PHE A 20 8.55 -6.03 -3.28
N ALA A 21 7.25 -6.26 -3.06
CA ALA A 21 6.22 -5.29 -3.41
C ALA A 21 6.19 -4.05 -2.52
N SER A 22 6.60 -4.14 -1.26
CA SER A 22 6.85 -2.99 -0.39
C SER A 22 7.90 -2.09 -1.03
N ILE A 23 9.07 -2.66 -1.35
CA ILE A 23 10.21 -1.96 -1.96
C ILE A 23 9.82 -1.28 -3.26
N VAL A 24 9.30 -2.04 -4.23
CA VAL A 24 9.09 -1.49 -5.58
C VAL A 24 7.80 -0.70 -5.69
N GLY A 25 6.75 -1.11 -4.96
CA GLY A 25 5.38 -0.67 -5.20
C GLY A 25 4.82 0.22 -4.09
N PHE A 26 4.60 -0.35 -2.91
CA PHE A 26 3.83 0.32 -1.86
C PHE A 26 4.56 1.53 -1.29
N SER A 27 5.86 1.45 -1.01
CA SER A 27 6.64 2.61 -0.53
C SER A 27 6.69 3.73 -1.56
N PHE A 28 6.78 3.36 -2.86
CA PHE A 28 6.71 4.34 -3.94
C PHE A 28 5.38 5.09 -3.93
N LEU A 29 4.26 4.38 -3.83
CA LEU A 29 2.91 4.97 -3.81
C LEU A 29 2.66 5.79 -2.54
N ILE A 30 3.15 5.34 -1.38
CA ILE A 30 3.10 6.11 -0.12
C ILE A 30 3.83 7.44 -0.32
N GLY A 31 5.07 7.41 -0.78
CA GLY A 31 5.88 8.63 -0.91
C GLY A 31 5.41 9.55 -2.03
N MET A 32 4.90 9.02 -3.14
CA MET A 32 4.31 9.87 -4.18
C MET A 32 2.99 10.49 -3.72
N GLY A 33 2.18 9.74 -2.98
CA GLY A 33 0.93 10.22 -2.40
C GLY A 33 1.13 11.34 -1.39
N SER A 34 2.26 11.39 -0.67
CA SER A 34 2.52 12.43 0.34
C SER A 34 2.71 13.84 -0.22
N ALA A 35 2.80 14.00 -1.54
CA ALA A 35 2.60 15.30 -2.17
C ALA A 35 1.26 15.95 -1.77
N LEU A 36 0.22 15.14 -1.50
CA LEU A 36 -1.07 15.64 -1.00
C LEU A 36 -0.98 16.22 0.41
N ASP A 37 -0.06 15.77 1.26
CA ASP A 37 0.10 16.32 2.60
C ASP A 37 0.50 17.80 2.51
N THR A 38 1.37 18.14 1.54
CA THR A 38 1.71 19.53 1.22
C THR A 38 0.59 20.25 0.48
N LEU A 39 0.11 19.73 -0.65
CA LEU A 39 -0.84 20.43 -1.53
C LEU A 39 -2.20 20.63 -0.87
N CYS A 40 -2.79 19.57 -0.29
CA CYS A 40 -4.05 19.70 0.43
C CYS A 40 -3.87 20.46 1.75
N GLY A 41 -2.75 20.31 2.45
CA GLY A 41 -2.45 21.08 3.66
C GLY A 41 -2.41 22.59 3.39
N GLN A 42 -1.68 23.01 2.35
CA GLN A 42 -1.60 24.41 1.92
C GLN A 42 -2.96 24.94 1.44
N ALA A 43 -3.66 24.20 0.58
CA ALA A 43 -4.97 24.60 0.08
C ALA A 43 -6.00 24.72 1.20
N TYR A 44 -5.99 23.80 2.17
CA TYR A 44 -6.89 23.84 3.32
C TYR A 44 -6.57 25.03 4.24
N GLY A 45 -5.29 25.28 4.54
CA GLY A 45 -4.86 26.44 5.31
C GLY A 45 -5.19 27.78 4.64
N ALA A 46 -5.09 27.84 3.31
CA ALA A 46 -5.47 29.00 2.50
C ALA A 46 -6.99 29.11 2.24
N LYS A 47 -7.81 28.22 2.80
CA LYS A 47 -9.27 28.13 2.62
C LYS A 47 -9.70 27.93 1.15
N GLN A 48 -8.82 27.39 0.31
CA GLN A 48 -9.12 27.02 -1.07
C GLN A 48 -9.74 25.62 -1.13
N TYR A 49 -10.92 25.45 -0.53
CA TYR A 49 -11.51 24.13 -0.29
C TYR A 49 -11.78 23.31 -1.56
N HIS A 50 -12.18 23.97 -2.66
CA HIS A 50 -12.38 23.28 -3.94
C HIS A 50 -11.12 22.57 -4.45
N MET A 51 -9.94 23.16 -4.22
CA MET A 51 -8.65 22.61 -4.67
C MET A 51 -8.30 21.28 -4.00
N LEU A 52 -8.84 20.98 -2.82
CA LEU A 52 -8.58 19.68 -2.18
C LEU A 52 -9.10 18.53 -3.05
N SER A 53 -10.31 18.65 -3.60
CA SER A 53 -10.83 17.62 -4.52
C SER A 53 -10.05 17.53 -5.82
N VAL A 54 -9.56 18.67 -6.35
CA VAL A 54 -8.74 18.71 -7.57
C VAL A 54 -7.39 18.03 -7.32
N HIS A 55 -6.71 18.36 -6.21
CA HIS A 55 -5.46 17.72 -5.81
C HIS A 55 -5.62 16.23 -5.57
N MET A 56 -6.67 15.82 -4.86
CA MET A 56 -6.98 14.40 -4.64
C MET A 56 -7.15 13.65 -5.96
N GLN A 57 -7.94 14.18 -6.90
CA GLN A 57 -8.15 13.57 -8.22
C GLN A 57 -6.86 13.53 -9.03
N ARG A 58 -6.05 14.59 -8.99
CA ARG A 58 -4.73 14.64 -9.63
C ARG A 58 -3.81 13.55 -9.09
N SER A 59 -3.77 13.39 -7.77
CA SER A 59 -3.04 12.30 -7.11
C SER A 59 -3.56 10.93 -7.57
N MET A 60 -4.87 10.70 -7.60
CA MET A 60 -5.44 9.43 -8.08
C MET A 60 -4.94 9.12 -9.49
N ILE A 61 -4.96 10.09 -10.40
CA ILE A 61 -4.50 9.92 -11.78
C ILE A 61 -3.00 9.58 -11.81
N VAL A 62 -2.16 10.39 -11.15
CA VAL A 62 -0.71 10.17 -11.12
C VAL A 62 -0.37 8.81 -10.51
N LEU A 63 -0.93 8.48 -9.35
CA LEU A 63 -0.63 7.23 -8.65
C LEU A 63 -1.14 6.01 -9.45
N LEU A 64 -2.31 6.07 -10.07
CA LEU A 64 -2.81 5.00 -10.94
C LEU A 64 -1.93 4.81 -12.18
N LEU A 65 -1.46 5.89 -12.80
CA LEU A 65 -0.54 5.82 -13.94
C LEU A 65 0.80 5.21 -13.52
N MET A 66 1.32 5.57 -12.35
CA MET A 66 2.55 4.97 -11.80
C MET A 66 2.35 3.52 -11.35
N SER A 67 1.14 3.12 -10.94
CA SER A 67 0.84 1.71 -10.64
C SER A 67 1.02 0.80 -11.86
N ILE A 68 0.93 1.30 -13.10
CA ILE A 68 1.08 0.50 -14.33
C ILE A 68 2.51 -0.07 -14.47
N PRO A 69 3.59 0.73 -14.52
CA PRO A 69 4.95 0.19 -14.58
C PRO A 69 5.29 -0.63 -13.34
N LEU A 70 4.79 -0.25 -12.16
CA LEU A 70 4.99 -1.01 -10.92
C LEU A 70 4.33 -2.40 -10.97
N ALA A 71 3.11 -2.49 -11.50
CA ALA A 71 2.43 -3.77 -11.72
C ALA A 71 3.19 -4.66 -12.70
N PHE A 72 3.80 -4.08 -13.74
CA PHE A 72 4.68 -4.82 -14.64
C PHE A 72 5.88 -5.39 -13.89
N ILE A 73 6.58 -4.60 -13.07
CA ILE A 73 7.70 -5.09 -12.25
C ILE A 73 7.24 -6.23 -11.34
N LEU A 74 6.09 -6.10 -10.67
CA LEU A 74 5.54 -7.15 -9.80
C LEU A 74 5.16 -8.44 -10.56
N ALA A 75 4.77 -8.34 -11.83
CA ALA A 75 4.49 -9.52 -12.64
C ALA A 75 5.75 -10.38 -12.88
N PHE A 76 6.93 -9.74 -12.90
CA PHE A 76 8.24 -10.37 -13.11
C PHE A 76 8.98 -10.71 -11.82
N THR A 77 8.37 -10.59 -10.63
CA THR A 77 8.99 -10.87 -9.33
C THR A 77 9.75 -12.20 -9.29
N CYS A 78 9.20 -13.29 -9.85
CA CYS A 78 9.90 -14.59 -9.90
C CYS A 78 11.26 -14.51 -10.60
N ASN A 79 11.30 -13.86 -11.77
CA ASN A 79 12.52 -13.77 -12.58
C ASN A 79 13.53 -12.82 -11.94
N ILE A 80 13.05 -11.71 -11.37
CA ILE A 80 13.88 -10.73 -10.69
C ILE A 80 14.54 -11.35 -9.46
N LEU A 81 13.76 -12.01 -8.58
CA LEU A 81 14.29 -12.66 -7.39
C LEU A 81 15.26 -13.81 -7.74
N ALA A 82 14.92 -14.62 -8.75
CA ALA A 82 15.83 -15.67 -9.22
C ALA A 82 17.15 -15.08 -9.77
N ALA A 83 17.10 -13.97 -10.48
CA ALA A 83 18.29 -13.26 -10.97
C ALA A 83 19.13 -12.65 -9.83
N MET A 84 18.49 -12.30 -8.70
CA MET A 84 19.16 -11.86 -7.47
C MET A 84 19.77 -13.03 -6.65
N GLY A 85 19.72 -14.26 -7.16
CA GLY A 85 20.30 -15.44 -6.51
C GLY A 85 19.43 -16.07 -5.43
N GLN A 86 18.16 -15.68 -5.31
CA GLN A 86 17.23 -16.28 -4.36
C GLN A 86 16.94 -17.74 -4.71
N ASP A 87 16.54 -18.53 -3.72
CA ASP A 87 16.09 -19.90 -3.93
C ASP A 87 14.99 -19.98 -5.01
N ARG A 88 15.07 -21.00 -5.88
CA ARG A 88 14.19 -21.12 -7.04
C ARG A 88 12.74 -21.41 -6.64
N GLU A 89 12.51 -22.21 -5.60
CA GLU A 89 11.16 -22.51 -5.12
C GLU A 89 10.55 -21.27 -4.47
N ILE A 90 11.32 -20.56 -3.63
CA ILE A 90 10.88 -19.31 -2.99
C ILE A 90 10.55 -18.25 -4.05
N SER A 91 11.42 -18.08 -5.06
CA SER A 91 11.21 -17.11 -6.15
C SER A 91 9.93 -17.40 -6.93
N LYS A 92 9.65 -18.68 -7.21
CA LYS A 92 8.43 -19.09 -7.91
C LYS A 92 7.18 -18.80 -7.10
N GLU A 93 7.15 -19.20 -5.82
CA GLU A 93 6.02 -18.91 -4.93
C GLU A 93 5.81 -17.41 -4.74
N ALA A 94 6.89 -16.64 -4.56
CA ALA A 94 6.83 -15.19 -4.44
C ALA A 94 6.27 -14.53 -5.71
N GLY A 95 6.69 -15.00 -6.89
CA GLY A 95 6.15 -14.49 -8.15
C GLY A 95 4.67 -14.81 -8.36
N ILE A 96 4.20 -15.98 -7.92
CA ILE A 96 2.78 -16.30 -7.93
C ILE A 96 2.05 -15.34 -6.99
N TYR A 97 2.49 -15.21 -5.74
CA TYR A 97 1.87 -14.32 -4.75
C TYR A 97 1.80 -12.86 -5.24
N ALA A 98 2.90 -12.32 -5.77
CA ALA A 98 2.99 -10.95 -6.27
C ALA A 98 1.98 -10.65 -7.39
N ARG A 99 1.78 -11.58 -8.34
CA ARG A 99 0.79 -11.40 -9.41
C ARG A 99 -0.64 -11.29 -8.89
N TRP A 100 -0.99 -12.08 -7.88
CA TRP A 100 -2.32 -12.03 -7.25
C TRP A 100 -2.53 -10.79 -6.38
N MET A 101 -1.46 -10.06 -6.06
CA MET A 101 -1.50 -8.80 -5.32
C MET A 101 -1.62 -7.55 -6.21
N ILE A 102 -1.41 -7.68 -7.53
CA ILE A 102 -1.47 -6.57 -8.49
C ILE A 102 -2.78 -5.76 -8.38
N PRO A 103 -3.99 -6.36 -8.29
CA PRO A 103 -5.21 -5.57 -8.13
C PRO A 103 -5.20 -4.69 -6.86
N GLY A 104 -4.57 -5.18 -5.79
CA GLY A 104 -4.39 -4.45 -4.54
C GLY A 104 -3.48 -3.22 -4.68
N LEU A 105 -2.52 -3.24 -5.61
CA LEU A 105 -1.65 -2.09 -5.89
C LEU A 105 -2.45 -0.86 -6.35
N PHE A 106 -3.42 -1.07 -7.25
CA PHE A 106 -4.29 0.00 -7.75
C PHE A 106 -5.27 0.49 -6.69
N ALA A 107 -5.83 -0.42 -5.90
CA ALA A 107 -6.65 -0.04 -4.75
C ALA A 107 -5.86 0.80 -3.75
N PHE A 108 -4.62 0.41 -3.48
CA PHE A 108 -3.74 1.12 -2.57
C PHE A 108 -3.41 2.53 -3.07
N ALA A 109 -3.16 2.71 -4.37
CA ALA A 109 -2.99 4.04 -4.99
C ALA A 109 -4.17 4.99 -4.71
N LEU A 110 -5.41 4.48 -4.87
CA LEU A 110 -6.62 5.25 -4.54
C LEU A 110 -6.72 5.52 -3.04
N LEU A 111 -6.44 4.52 -2.21
CA LEU A 111 -6.47 4.64 -0.76
C LEU A 111 -5.49 5.71 -0.25
N GLN A 112 -4.29 5.79 -0.82
CA GLN A 112 -3.31 6.82 -0.49
C GLN A 112 -3.84 8.24 -0.78
N SER A 113 -4.63 8.38 -1.85
CA SER A 113 -5.22 9.67 -2.22
C SER A 113 -6.38 10.06 -1.30
N PHE A 114 -7.29 9.12 -1.01
CA PHE A 114 -8.43 9.35 -0.14
C PHE A 114 -8.03 9.62 1.31
N THR A 115 -7.09 8.83 1.83
CA THR A 115 -6.58 8.98 3.20
C THR A 115 -6.01 10.38 3.41
N ARG A 116 -5.18 10.88 2.49
CA ARG A 116 -4.57 12.21 2.63
C ARG A 116 -5.54 13.35 2.40
N PHE A 117 -6.49 13.20 1.48
CA PHE A 117 -7.58 14.17 1.34
C PHE A 117 -8.35 14.35 2.65
N MET A 118 -8.71 13.24 3.31
CA MET A 118 -9.46 13.29 4.57
C MET A 118 -8.58 13.74 5.74
N GLN A 119 -7.35 13.23 5.82
CA GLN A 119 -6.37 13.64 6.83
C GLN A 119 -6.09 15.13 6.74
N ALA A 120 -5.88 15.71 5.55
CA ALA A 120 -5.66 17.15 5.30
C ALA A 120 -6.70 18.05 5.99
N GLN A 121 -7.90 17.53 6.25
CA GLN A 121 -9.03 18.24 6.87
C GLN A 121 -9.29 17.80 8.32
N SER A 122 -8.41 16.97 8.89
CA SER A 122 -8.54 16.34 10.21
C SER A 122 -9.73 15.36 10.32
N ILE A 123 -10.22 14.82 9.20
CA ILE A 123 -11.32 13.85 9.16
C ILE A 123 -10.75 12.43 9.34
N VAL A 124 -10.35 12.11 10.58
CA VAL A 124 -9.61 10.85 10.90
C VAL A 124 -10.49 9.73 11.44
N ILE A 125 -11.63 10.05 12.08
CA ILE A 125 -12.52 9.02 12.66
C ILE A 125 -13.10 8.08 11.59
N PRO A 126 -13.59 8.55 10.43
CA PRO A 126 -14.09 7.65 9.39
C PRO A 126 -12.98 6.80 8.77
N LEU A 127 -11.75 7.33 8.65
CA LEU A 127 -10.58 6.58 8.19
C LEU A 127 -10.24 5.43 9.14
N MET A 128 -10.26 5.70 10.45
CA MET A 128 -10.04 4.68 11.48
C MET A 128 -11.16 3.63 11.44
N ALA A 129 -12.41 4.07 11.39
CA ALA A 129 -13.57 3.18 11.36
C ALA A 129 -13.57 2.27 10.12
N SER A 130 -13.31 2.81 8.92
CA SER A 130 -13.25 2.03 7.68
C SER A 130 -12.11 1.01 7.72
N SER A 131 -10.97 1.37 8.28
CA SER A 131 -9.82 0.47 8.46
C SER A 131 -10.13 -0.65 9.46
N GLY A 132 -10.84 -0.34 10.56
CA GLY A 132 -11.31 -1.35 11.52
C GLY A 132 -12.28 -2.34 10.87
N VAL A 133 -13.30 -1.86 10.16
CA VAL A 133 -14.24 -2.70 9.41
C VAL A 133 -13.51 -3.57 8.38
N THR A 134 -12.63 -2.95 7.60
CA THR A 134 -11.83 -3.65 6.58
C THR A 134 -10.96 -4.75 7.20
N THR A 135 -10.37 -4.50 8.37
CA THR A 135 -9.54 -5.48 9.09
C THR A 135 -10.38 -6.69 9.54
N LEU A 136 -11.56 -6.46 10.10
CA LEU A 136 -12.47 -7.55 10.47
C LEU A 136 -12.90 -8.38 9.26
N CYS A 137 -13.27 -7.72 8.15
CA CYS A 137 -13.56 -8.40 6.89
C CYS A 137 -12.34 -9.16 6.35
N HIS A 138 -11.13 -8.59 6.48
CA HIS A 138 -9.90 -9.20 6.03
C HIS A 138 -9.61 -10.53 6.74
N LEU A 139 -9.88 -10.63 8.05
CA LEU A 139 -9.73 -11.89 8.79
C LEU A 139 -10.62 -13.01 8.22
N ILE A 140 -11.88 -12.67 7.94
CA ILE A 140 -12.86 -13.61 7.36
C ILE A 140 -12.44 -14.00 5.93
N LEU A 141 -12.04 -13.02 5.12
CA LEU A 141 -11.56 -13.23 3.75
C LEU A 141 -10.32 -14.10 3.72
N CYS A 142 -9.32 -13.83 4.58
CA CYS A 142 -8.13 -14.64 4.71
C CYS A 142 -8.47 -16.08 5.10
N TRP A 143 -9.28 -16.29 6.14
CA TRP A 143 -9.68 -17.64 6.55
C TRP A 143 -10.34 -18.41 5.40
N PHE A 144 -11.31 -17.79 4.72
CA PHE A 144 -12.05 -18.44 3.65
C PHE A 144 -11.17 -18.68 2.41
N LEU A 145 -10.48 -17.66 1.91
CA LEU A 145 -9.69 -17.77 0.69
C LEU A 145 -8.46 -18.66 0.88
N VAL A 146 -7.81 -18.63 2.03
CA VAL A 146 -6.62 -19.47 2.29
C VAL A 146 -7.02 -20.92 2.52
N PHE A 147 -8.03 -21.21 3.36
CA PHE A 147 -8.31 -22.57 3.82
C PHE A 147 -9.52 -23.26 3.19
N LYS A 148 -10.51 -22.52 2.66
CA LYS A 148 -11.76 -23.10 2.14
C LYS A 148 -11.88 -23.06 0.62
N SER A 149 -11.30 -22.05 -0.03
CA SER A 149 -11.43 -21.88 -1.49
C SER A 149 -10.46 -22.72 -2.34
N GLY A 150 -9.47 -23.36 -1.71
CA GLY A 150 -8.39 -24.07 -2.43
C GLY A 150 -7.31 -23.16 -3.03
N LEU A 151 -7.36 -21.84 -2.78
CA LEU A 151 -6.37 -20.88 -3.33
C LEU A 151 -5.04 -20.87 -2.56
N GLY A 152 -4.99 -21.33 -1.31
CA GLY A 152 -3.75 -21.38 -0.52
C GLY A 152 -3.10 -20.00 -0.36
N SER A 153 -1.80 -19.90 -0.68
CA SER A 153 -1.03 -18.64 -0.60
C SER A 153 -1.60 -17.53 -1.49
N LYS A 154 -2.10 -17.87 -2.69
CA LYS A 154 -2.80 -16.93 -3.60
C LYS A 154 -4.02 -16.30 -2.93
N GLY A 155 -4.70 -17.07 -2.08
CA GLY A 155 -5.87 -16.62 -1.34
C GLY A 155 -5.56 -15.47 -0.40
N ALA A 156 -4.39 -15.45 0.23
CA ALA A 156 -3.96 -14.35 1.09
C ALA A 156 -3.65 -13.08 0.27
N ALA A 157 -2.93 -13.19 -0.85
CA ALA A 157 -2.68 -12.04 -1.74
C ALA A 157 -3.99 -11.42 -2.27
N LEU A 158 -4.94 -12.27 -2.65
CA LEU A 158 -6.26 -11.83 -3.10
C LEU A 158 -7.08 -11.22 -1.97
N ALA A 159 -7.06 -11.80 -0.77
CA ALA A 159 -7.73 -11.25 0.41
C ALA A 159 -7.24 -9.83 0.72
N THR A 160 -5.92 -9.59 0.65
CA THR A 160 -5.35 -8.24 0.81
C THR A 160 -5.87 -7.28 -0.25
N SER A 161 -5.89 -7.70 -1.52
CA SER A 161 -6.39 -6.88 -2.63
C SER A 161 -7.87 -6.52 -2.45
N ILE A 162 -8.71 -7.50 -2.11
CA ILE A 162 -10.14 -7.29 -1.85
C ILE A 162 -10.34 -6.34 -0.67
N SER A 163 -9.58 -6.51 0.41
CA SER A 163 -9.65 -5.64 1.58
C SER A 163 -9.32 -4.18 1.25
N TYR A 164 -8.29 -3.93 0.43
CA TYR A 164 -8.02 -2.56 -0.02
C TYR A 164 -9.17 -1.99 -0.86
N TRP A 165 -9.76 -2.78 -1.76
CA TRP A 165 -10.93 -2.33 -2.52
C TRP A 165 -12.15 -2.04 -1.64
N ILE A 166 -12.40 -2.86 -0.62
CA ILE A 166 -13.45 -2.59 0.38
C ILE A 166 -13.20 -1.23 1.04
N ASN A 167 -11.97 -0.96 1.47
CA ASN A 167 -11.64 0.32 2.12
C ASN A 167 -11.79 1.50 1.15
N VAL A 168 -11.34 1.36 -0.11
CA VAL A 168 -11.54 2.35 -1.18
C VAL A 168 -13.03 2.66 -1.37
N VAL A 169 -13.89 1.64 -1.43
CA VAL A 169 -15.34 1.82 -1.60
C VAL A 169 -15.95 2.51 -0.38
N LEU A 170 -15.61 2.08 0.84
CA LEU A 170 -16.11 2.71 2.07
C LEU A 170 -15.74 4.19 2.15
N LEU A 171 -14.49 4.54 1.83
CA LEU A 171 -14.02 5.92 1.85
C LEU A 171 -14.62 6.75 0.71
N ALA A 172 -14.72 6.20 -0.50
CA ALA A 172 -15.36 6.89 -1.62
C ALA A 172 -16.83 7.21 -1.32
N LEU A 173 -17.56 6.26 -0.73
CA LEU A 173 -18.93 6.47 -0.28
C LEU A 173 -19.01 7.55 0.81
N TYR A 174 -18.11 7.50 1.79
CA TYR A 174 -18.06 8.52 2.84
C TYR A 174 -17.79 9.91 2.26
N ILE A 175 -16.77 10.07 1.41
CA ILE A 175 -16.42 11.34 0.77
C ILE A 175 -17.59 11.89 -0.05
N LYS A 176 -18.32 11.02 -0.76
CA LYS A 176 -19.43 11.43 -1.62
C LYS A 176 -20.69 11.85 -0.85
N ILE A 177 -20.98 11.22 0.29
CA ILE A 177 -22.28 11.35 0.99
C ILE A 177 -22.17 12.20 2.26
N SER A 178 -21.02 12.23 2.91
CA SER A 178 -20.84 12.93 4.19
C SER A 178 -20.92 14.44 4.04
N THR A 179 -21.63 15.08 4.97
CA THR A 179 -21.65 16.54 5.08
C THR A 179 -20.28 17.12 5.43
N ALA A 180 -19.40 16.35 6.07
CA ALA A 180 -18.04 16.79 6.44
C ALA A 180 -17.16 17.06 5.21
N CYS A 181 -17.42 16.39 4.08
CA CYS A 181 -16.66 16.58 2.85
C CYS A 181 -17.38 17.48 1.84
N LYS A 182 -18.54 18.05 2.18
CA LYS A 182 -19.41 18.74 1.21
C LYS A 182 -18.75 19.96 0.56
N GLU A 183 -17.97 20.72 1.33
CA GLU A 183 -17.28 21.93 0.85
C GLU A 183 -15.96 21.63 0.12
N THR A 184 -15.38 20.46 0.37
CA THR A 184 -14.05 20.07 -0.16
C THR A 184 -14.14 19.07 -1.29
N TRP A 185 -15.24 18.31 -1.40
CA TRP A 185 -15.58 17.44 -2.52
C TRP A 185 -16.55 18.15 -3.47
N THR A 186 -16.00 18.71 -4.56
CA THR A 186 -16.79 19.47 -5.56
C THR A 186 -17.21 18.64 -6.78
N GLY A 187 -17.01 17.31 -6.72
CA GLY A 187 -17.22 16.41 -7.86
C GLY A 187 -16.00 16.27 -8.75
N LEU A 188 -16.16 15.59 -9.90
CA LEU A 188 -15.08 15.37 -10.85
C LEU A 188 -14.72 16.67 -11.59
N SER A 189 -13.44 16.98 -11.71
CA SER A 189 -12.95 18.19 -12.39
C SER A 189 -11.86 17.88 -13.39
N MET A 190 -11.93 18.53 -14.57
CA MET A 190 -10.89 18.44 -15.60
C MET A 190 -9.59 19.16 -15.19
N GLU A 191 -9.63 20.04 -14.19
CA GLU A 191 -8.44 20.66 -13.60
C GLU A 191 -7.50 19.62 -12.96
N ALA A 192 -8.02 18.44 -12.62
CA ALA A 192 -7.21 17.34 -12.12
C ALA A 192 -6.18 16.83 -13.15
N LEU A 193 -6.43 17.04 -14.44
CA LEU A 193 -5.51 16.68 -15.54
C LEU A 193 -4.45 17.76 -15.81
N GLN A 194 -4.63 18.95 -15.25
CA GLN A 194 -3.68 20.06 -15.35
C GLN A 194 -2.61 19.92 -14.27
N ASP A 195 -1.42 20.52 -14.48
CA ASP A 195 -0.33 20.60 -13.49
C ASP A 195 0.15 19.26 -12.89
N LEU A 196 0.03 18.15 -13.63
CA LEU A 196 0.60 16.86 -13.23
C LEU A 196 2.12 16.95 -12.98
N GLY A 197 2.83 17.78 -13.76
CA GLY A 197 4.26 18.02 -13.58
C GLY A 197 4.60 18.69 -12.24
N HIS A 198 3.75 19.60 -11.76
CA HIS A 198 3.94 20.22 -10.44
C HIS A 198 3.74 19.19 -9.32
N PHE A 199 2.71 18.35 -9.43
CA PHE A 199 2.50 17.25 -8.49
C PHE A 199 3.71 16.31 -8.45
N LEU A 200 4.25 15.91 -9.61
CA LEU A 200 5.45 15.08 -9.70
C LEU A 200 6.68 15.75 -9.10
N ARG A 201 6.86 17.06 -9.29
CA ARG A 201 7.99 17.81 -8.72
C ARG A 201 8.02 17.78 -7.19
N ILE A 202 6.84 17.76 -6.55
CA ILE A 202 6.71 17.62 -5.09
C ILE A 202 6.79 16.14 -4.69
N GLY A 203 6.13 15.27 -5.45
CA GLY A 203 6.03 13.84 -5.15
C GLY A 203 7.35 13.10 -5.24
N ILE A 204 8.18 13.36 -6.26
CA ILE A 204 9.43 12.62 -6.49
C ILE A 204 10.40 12.70 -5.29
N PRO A 205 10.74 13.88 -4.73
CA PRO A 205 11.58 13.95 -3.54
C PRO A 205 10.99 13.18 -2.36
N SER A 206 9.68 13.28 -2.12
CA SER A 206 8.99 12.56 -1.05
C SER A 206 8.99 11.05 -1.27
N THR A 207 8.87 10.61 -2.53
CA THR A 207 9.03 9.20 -2.93
C THR A 207 10.42 8.70 -2.61
N VAL A 208 11.47 9.43 -2.97
CA VAL A 208 12.86 9.03 -2.69
C VAL A 208 13.08 8.91 -1.19
N MET A 209 12.62 9.89 -0.40
CA MET A 209 12.75 9.86 1.06
C MET A 209 12.04 8.64 1.67
N ALA A 210 10.77 8.41 1.32
CA ALA A 210 9.98 7.29 1.84
C ALA A 210 10.58 5.93 1.43
N CYS A 211 11.03 5.80 0.18
CA CYS A 211 11.69 4.59 -0.29
C CYS A 211 12.98 4.33 0.48
N LEU A 212 13.86 5.32 0.67
CA LEU A 212 15.11 5.14 1.40
C LEU A 212 14.89 4.73 2.87
N GLU A 213 13.85 5.28 3.50
CA GLU A 213 13.46 4.91 4.87
C GLU A 213 13.05 3.43 4.94
N THR A 214 12.16 2.97 4.06
CA THR A 214 11.63 1.59 4.13
C THR A 214 12.59 0.56 3.54
N TRP A 215 13.31 0.89 2.47
CA TRP A 215 14.21 -0.04 1.78
C TRP A 215 15.30 -0.55 2.72
N SER A 216 15.78 0.29 3.63
CA SER A 216 16.81 -0.11 4.60
C SER A 216 16.38 -1.33 5.43
N PHE A 217 15.09 -1.43 5.80
CA PHE A 217 14.54 -2.58 6.51
C PHE A 217 14.20 -3.74 5.58
N ASP A 218 13.57 -3.45 4.45
CA ASP A 218 13.10 -4.47 3.51
C ASP A 218 14.27 -5.21 2.81
N MET A 219 15.40 -4.54 2.59
CA MET A 219 16.60 -5.17 2.01
C MET A 219 17.18 -6.26 2.92
N ILE A 220 17.00 -6.16 4.24
CA ILE A 220 17.46 -7.19 5.18
C ILE A 220 16.69 -8.51 4.91
N VAL A 221 15.40 -8.43 4.58
CA VAL A 221 14.60 -9.63 4.24
C VAL A 221 15.10 -10.26 2.95
N ILE A 222 15.36 -9.46 1.91
CA ILE A 222 15.92 -9.98 0.65
C ILE A 222 17.27 -10.67 0.91
N LEU A 223 18.15 -10.05 1.70
CA LEU A 223 19.46 -10.62 2.02
C LEU A 223 19.33 -11.91 2.86
N SER A 224 18.33 -12.02 3.72
CA SER A 224 18.09 -13.25 4.50
C SER A 224 17.81 -14.47 3.63
N GLY A 225 17.22 -14.27 2.45
CA GLY A 225 16.95 -15.35 1.49
C GLY A 225 18.20 -15.89 0.78
N LEU A 226 19.38 -15.30 1.03
CA LEU A 226 20.68 -15.79 0.58
C LEU A 226 21.45 -16.58 1.65
N LEU A 227 20.91 -16.69 2.87
CA LEU A 227 21.54 -17.41 3.97
C LEU A 227 21.43 -18.94 3.80
N PRO A 228 22.23 -19.76 4.54
CA PRO A 228 22.27 -21.22 4.36
C PRO A 228 20.92 -21.93 4.53
N ASN A 229 20.01 -21.40 5.35
CA ASN A 229 18.65 -21.92 5.52
C ASN A 229 17.60 -20.85 5.20
N PRO A 230 17.39 -20.52 3.90
CA PRO A 230 16.63 -19.35 3.51
C PRO A 230 15.15 -19.45 3.92
N LYS A 231 14.59 -20.67 3.95
CA LYS A 231 13.19 -20.89 4.40
C LYS A 231 13.01 -20.50 5.86
N LEU A 232 13.95 -20.84 6.74
CA LEU A 232 13.89 -20.51 8.17
C LEU A 232 14.22 -19.03 8.40
N GLU A 233 15.36 -18.58 7.89
CA GLU A 233 15.88 -17.23 8.17
C GLU A 233 14.94 -16.13 7.67
N THR A 234 14.43 -16.26 6.45
CA THR A 234 13.45 -15.31 5.90
C THR A 234 12.13 -15.31 6.70
N SER A 235 11.69 -16.48 7.15
CA SER A 235 10.48 -16.57 7.98
C SER A 235 10.65 -15.88 9.33
N VAL A 236 11.79 -16.11 10.01
CA VAL A 236 12.09 -15.51 11.32
C VAL A 236 12.20 -14.00 11.20
N LEU A 237 12.98 -13.51 10.23
CA LEU A 237 13.18 -12.08 10.04
C LEU A 237 11.89 -11.35 9.67
N SER A 238 11.03 -11.97 8.85
CA SER A 238 9.71 -11.42 8.53
C SER A 238 8.86 -11.24 9.79
N ILE A 239 8.84 -12.22 10.69
CA ILE A 239 8.11 -12.11 11.96
C ILE A 239 8.69 -10.99 12.83
N SER A 240 10.02 -10.87 12.89
CA SER A 240 10.68 -9.78 13.63
C SER A 240 10.31 -8.40 13.11
N LEU A 241 10.25 -8.22 11.79
CA LEU A 241 9.86 -6.95 11.18
C LEU A 241 8.38 -6.65 11.34
N ASP A 242 7.50 -7.65 11.34
CA ASP A 242 6.08 -7.45 11.66
C ASP A 242 5.91 -6.89 13.09
N ILE A 243 6.68 -7.39 14.06
CA ILE A 243 6.68 -6.89 15.45
C ILE A 243 7.19 -5.45 15.50
N TYR A 244 8.30 -5.16 14.80
CA TYR A 244 8.83 -3.81 14.69
C TYR A 244 7.80 -2.84 14.08
N ALA A 245 7.15 -3.23 12.98
CA ALA A 245 6.15 -2.42 12.30
C ALA A 245 4.97 -2.11 13.23
N LEU A 246 4.53 -3.08 14.03
CA LEU A 246 3.47 -2.88 15.03
C LEU A 246 3.85 -1.81 16.06
N ALA A 247 5.09 -1.81 16.54
CA ALA A 247 5.60 -0.77 17.44
C ALA A 247 5.73 0.60 16.73
N TYR A 248 6.18 0.62 15.47
CA TYR A 248 6.36 1.82 14.67
C TYR A 248 5.04 2.54 14.30
N MET A 249 3.90 1.84 14.29
CA MET A 249 2.60 2.47 14.02
C MET A 249 2.23 3.58 15.03
N ILE A 250 2.70 3.49 16.28
CA ILE A 250 2.44 4.49 17.32
C ILE A 250 3.12 5.83 17.00
N PRO A 251 4.46 5.92 16.83
CA PRO A 251 5.11 7.18 16.45
C PRO A 251 4.67 7.67 15.08
N SER A 252 4.40 6.78 14.11
CA SER A 252 3.86 7.17 12.81
C SER A 252 2.50 7.89 12.93
N GLY A 253 1.59 7.35 13.75
CA GLY A 253 0.31 8.00 14.03
C GLY A 253 0.46 9.37 14.70
N LEU A 254 1.41 9.50 15.63
CA LEU A 254 1.71 10.79 16.27
C LEU A 254 2.30 11.80 15.28
N SER A 255 3.19 11.37 14.38
CA SER A 255 3.74 12.24 13.33
C SER A 255 2.66 12.78 12.40
N GLY A 256 1.59 12.03 12.14
CA GLY A 256 0.46 12.50 11.35
C GLY A 256 -0.47 13.47 12.08
N ALA A 257 -0.37 13.56 13.42
CA ALA A 257 -1.19 14.44 14.25
C ALA A 257 -0.57 15.82 14.46
N ILE A 258 0.76 15.93 14.40
CA ILE A 258 1.49 17.19 14.59
C ILE A 258 1.36 18.02 13.29
N ARG A 259 0.68 19.15 13.36
CA ARG A 259 0.56 20.17 12.30
C ARG A 259 1.01 21.52 12.81
#